data_AF-A0A8S2VSP6-F1
#
_entry.id   AF-A0A8S2VSP6-F1
#
_cell.length_a   1.000
_cell.length_b   1.000
_cell.length_c   1.000
_cell.angle_alpha   90.00
_cell.angle_beta   90.00
_cell.angle_gamma   90.00
#
_symmetry.space_group_name_H-M   'P 1'
#
loop_
_entity.id
_entity.type
_entity.pdbx_description
1 polymer ?
#
loop_
_entity_poly.entity_id
_entity_poly.type
_entity_poly.pdbx_seq_one_letter_code
_entity_poly.pdbx_strand_id
1 'polypeptide(L)'
;MGYSMRVPIGLEGTHSAVKYYNPIFESTVKLAFYHISFKKIDGKLMDIIIKALEEELGEQIYQSPLKLFENIEPDSADIAAFAFAAEQTSLSLFELYLTLNELSKYKIYVNESHRSNLKINQYYMYFGVALKKWLSIARNKLLHRIEYFLDKDQVETSLSATTNNKFTSSSLDISNCFTQMTQFWRRLAWPDILGAIVYLIKMTEDTANATRLYAILMEEKLNAKKFYDTNDLSFYTQE
;
A
#
# COMPACT_ATOMS: atom_id res chain seq x y z
N MET A 1 -24.08 12.97 -10.28
CA MET A 1 -24.13 11.92 -9.25
C MET A 1 -23.34 12.41 -8.04
N GLY A 2 -24.06 12.81 -7.00
CA GLY A 2 -23.47 13.43 -5.81
C GLY A 2 -22.73 12.39 -4.97
N TYR A 3 -21.45 12.63 -4.72
CA TYR A 3 -20.73 11.95 -3.66
C TYR A 3 -21.31 12.44 -2.34
N SER A 4 -22.25 11.66 -1.79
CA SER A 4 -22.62 11.78 -0.38
C SER A 4 -21.37 11.43 0.42
N MET A 5 -20.73 12.46 0.94
CA MET A 5 -19.67 12.36 1.92
C MET A 5 -20.30 11.73 3.17
N ARG A 6 -20.30 10.38 3.23
CA ARG A 6 -20.65 9.68 4.46
C ARG A 6 -19.67 10.18 5.52
N VAL A 7 -20.18 10.97 6.46
CA VAL A 7 -19.48 11.26 7.71
C VAL A 7 -19.10 9.90 8.29
N PRO A 8 -17.82 9.65 8.63
CA PRO A 8 -17.42 8.37 9.20
C PRO A 8 -18.29 8.12 10.42
N ILE A 9 -19.01 7.00 10.45
CA ILE A 9 -19.98 6.63 11.49
C ILE A 9 -19.34 6.66 12.90
N GLY A 10 -18.01 6.57 12.99
CA GLY A 10 -17.25 6.72 14.23
C GLY A 10 -17.11 8.16 14.77
N LEU A 11 -17.16 9.20 13.93
CA LEU A 11 -16.95 10.59 14.33
C LEU A 11 -18.13 11.12 15.16
N GLU A 12 -19.37 10.83 14.76
CA GLU A 12 -20.57 11.28 15.48
C GLU A 12 -20.72 10.56 16.83
N GLY A 13 -20.50 9.25 16.88
CA GLY A 13 -20.62 8.46 18.10
C GLY A 13 -19.57 8.82 19.15
N THR A 14 -18.30 8.96 18.74
CA THR A 14 -17.22 9.34 19.66
C THR A 14 -17.30 10.80 20.10
N HIS A 15 -17.63 11.72 19.19
CA HIS A 15 -17.86 13.12 19.54
C HIS A 15 -19.03 13.27 20.52
N SER A 16 -20.11 12.52 20.29
CA SER A 16 -21.26 12.52 21.20
C SER A 16 -20.92 11.93 22.56
N ALA A 17 -20.17 10.82 22.59
CA ALA A 17 -19.65 10.19 23.82
C ALA A 17 -18.85 11.15 24.69
N VAL A 18 -17.94 11.93 24.07
CA VAL A 18 -17.09 12.89 24.77
C VAL A 18 -17.86 14.14 25.19
N LYS A 19 -18.71 14.67 24.31
CA LYS A 19 -19.36 15.97 24.52
C LYS A 19 -20.60 15.90 25.41
N TYR A 20 -21.40 14.84 25.31
CA TYR A 20 -22.68 14.74 26.00
C TYR A 20 -22.65 13.75 27.17
N TYR A 21 -22.09 12.55 26.95
CA TYR A 21 -22.16 11.50 27.96
C TYR A 21 -21.09 11.67 29.05
N ASN A 22 -19.84 11.91 28.67
CA ASN A 22 -18.74 12.02 29.64
C ASN A 22 -18.99 13.09 30.75
N PRO A 23 -19.46 14.31 30.43
CA PRO A 23 -19.74 15.33 31.46
C PRO A 23 -20.88 14.94 32.41
N ILE A 24 -21.89 14.22 31.91
CA ILE A 24 -23.02 13.75 32.74
C ILE A 24 -22.53 12.70 33.75
N PHE A 25 -21.71 11.75 33.30
CA PHE A 25 -21.14 10.73 34.19
C PHE A 25 -20.11 11.30 35.17
N GLU A 26 -19.32 12.29 34.75
CA GLU A 26 -18.38 12.97 35.64
C GLU A 26 -19.10 13.79 36.72
N SER A 27 -20.15 14.54 36.35
CA SER A 27 -20.91 15.34 37.31
C SER A 27 -21.78 14.50 38.26
N THR A 28 -22.37 13.40 37.78
CA THR A 28 -23.32 12.60 38.56
C THR A 28 -22.63 11.51 39.38
N VAL A 29 -21.69 10.79 38.77
CA VAL A 29 -21.08 9.56 39.34
C VAL A 29 -19.57 9.73 39.57
N LYS A 30 -18.99 10.90 39.25
CA LYS A 30 -17.54 11.15 39.29
C LYS A 30 -16.74 10.13 38.48
N LEU A 31 -17.29 9.71 37.35
CA LEU A 31 -16.74 8.63 36.53
C LEU A 31 -16.34 9.16 35.15
N ALA A 32 -15.07 8.95 34.77
CA ALA A 32 -14.55 9.24 33.44
C ALA A 32 -15.02 8.17 32.43
N PHE A 33 -16.30 8.23 32.06
CA PHE A 33 -17.00 7.22 31.26
C PHE A 33 -16.30 6.90 29.94
N TYR A 34 -15.87 7.92 29.19
CA TYR A 34 -15.23 7.72 27.90
C TYR A 34 -13.91 6.95 28.05
N HIS A 35 -13.08 7.36 29.02
CA HIS A 35 -11.80 6.74 29.29
C HIS A 35 -11.94 5.23 29.58
N ILE A 36 -12.85 4.88 30.50
CA ILE A 36 -13.08 3.49 30.90
C ILE A 36 -13.61 2.66 29.74
N SER A 37 -14.58 3.20 29.00
CA SER A 37 -15.20 2.54 27.85
C SER A 37 -14.18 2.28 26.74
N PHE A 38 -13.39 3.31 26.38
CA PHE A 38 -12.36 3.19 25.35
C PHE A 38 -11.31 2.14 25.73
N LYS A 39 -10.82 2.17 26.98
CA LYS A 39 -9.83 1.18 27.46
C LYS A 39 -10.37 -0.25 27.42
N LYS A 40 -11.66 -0.43 27.74
CA LYS A 40 -12.29 -1.76 27.70
C LYS A 40 -12.46 -2.26 26.27
N ILE A 41 -12.84 -1.38 25.36
CA ILE A 41 -12.98 -1.68 23.92
C ILE A 41 -11.61 -1.98 23.32
N ASP A 42 -10.60 -1.15 23.57
CA ASP A 42 -9.21 -1.33 23.12
C ASP A 42 -8.70 -2.75 23.41
N GLY A 43 -8.83 -3.21 24.65
CA GLY A 43 -8.42 -4.55 25.04
C GLY A 43 -9.12 -5.65 24.23
N LYS A 44 -10.47 -5.66 24.25
CA LYS A 44 -11.26 -6.70 23.58
C LYS A 44 -11.12 -6.69 22.06
N LEU A 45 -11.13 -5.49 21.47
CA LEU A 45 -11.04 -5.30 20.03
C LEU A 45 -9.70 -5.83 19.51
N MET A 46 -8.60 -5.45 20.17
CA MET A 46 -7.27 -5.91 19.75
C MET A 46 -7.12 -7.42 19.90
N ASP A 47 -7.68 -8.03 20.95
CA ASP A 47 -7.63 -9.50 21.12
C ASP A 47 -8.39 -10.23 20.00
N ILE A 48 -9.55 -9.70 19.57
CA ILE A 48 -10.31 -10.27 18.43
C ILE A 48 -9.53 -10.12 17.12
N ILE A 49 -8.93 -8.95 16.89
CA ILE A 49 -8.21 -8.67 15.64
C ILE A 49 -6.95 -9.51 15.54
N ILE A 50 -6.17 -9.62 16.63
CA ILE A 50 -4.96 -10.46 16.63
C ILE A 50 -5.33 -11.89 16.28
N LYS A 51 -6.36 -12.44 16.92
CA LYS A 51 -6.83 -13.80 16.62
C LYS A 51 -7.25 -13.96 15.16
N ALA A 52 -8.00 -13.01 14.60
CA ALA A 52 -8.39 -13.04 13.20
C ALA A 52 -7.18 -12.95 12.25
N LEU A 53 -6.17 -12.14 12.60
CA LEU A 53 -4.93 -12.04 11.83
C LEU A 53 -4.09 -13.32 11.92
N GLU A 54 -4.07 -14.00 13.06
CA GLU A 54 -3.43 -15.31 13.21
C GLU A 54 -4.09 -16.37 12.32
N GLU A 55 -5.43 -16.38 12.26
CA GLU A 55 -6.19 -17.30 11.41
C GLU A 55 -5.90 -17.07 9.91
N GLU A 56 -5.76 -15.81 9.48
CA GLU A 56 -5.53 -15.45 8.07
C GLU A 56 -4.05 -15.46 7.64
N LEU A 57 -3.13 -15.05 8.52
CA LEU A 57 -1.71 -14.83 8.19
C LEU A 57 -0.75 -15.81 8.88
N GLY A 58 -1.22 -16.57 9.87
CA GLY A 58 -0.43 -17.49 10.68
C GLY A 58 0.47 -16.78 11.72
N GLU A 59 1.28 -17.56 12.42
CA GLU A 59 2.16 -17.07 13.51
C GLU A 59 3.29 -16.13 13.05
N GLN A 60 3.47 -15.96 11.73
CA GLN A 60 4.48 -15.06 11.18
C GLN A 60 4.23 -13.60 11.53
N ILE A 61 3.01 -13.23 11.97
CA ILE A 61 2.65 -11.87 12.37
C ILE A 61 3.50 -11.33 13.54
N TYR A 62 4.13 -12.22 14.31
CA TYR A 62 5.02 -11.88 15.42
C TYR A 62 6.48 -11.69 15.02
N GLN A 63 6.82 -11.92 13.74
CA GLN A 63 8.19 -11.80 13.27
C GLN A 63 8.61 -10.34 13.08
N SER A 64 9.88 -10.05 13.37
CA SER A 64 10.46 -8.74 13.13
C SER A 64 10.46 -8.39 11.62
N PRO A 65 10.19 -7.13 11.24
CA PRO A 65 10.33 -6.62 9.87
C PRO A 65 11.67 -6.96 9.19
N LEU A 66 12.76 -7.05 9.96
CA LEU A 66 14.09 -7.38 9.43
C LEU A 66 14.18 -8.84 8.97
N LYS A 67 13.62 -9.78 9.73
CA LYS A 67 13.62 -11.22 9.41
C LYS A 67 12.61 -11.57 8.32
N LEU A 68 11.64 -10.69 8.10
CA LEU A 68 10.62 -10.91 7.10
C LEU A 68 11.26 -11.02 5.71
N PHE A 69 12.26 -10.22 5.33
CA PHE A 69 12.76 -10.22 3.94
C PHE A 69 13.80 -11.28 3.55
N GLU A 70 14.18 -12.20 4.45
CA GLU A 70 15.26 -13.17 4.17
C GLU A 70 14.91 -14.29 3.18
N ASN A 71 13.63 -14.59 2.92
CA ASN A 71 13.25 -15.70 2.03
C ASN A 71 11.92 -15.42 1.32
N ILE A 72 11.94 -14.98 0.05
CA ILE A 72 10.84 -15.21 -0.91
C ILE A 72 11.43 -15.23 -2.34
N GLU A 73 11.68 -16.43 -2.87
CA GLU A 73 11.56 -16.67 -4.30
C GLU A 73 10.20 -17.33 -4.55
N PRO A 74 9.32 -16.75 -5.39
CA PRO A 74 8.07 -17.41 -5.75
C PRO A 74 8.31 -18.44 -6.86
N ASP A 75 7.89 -19.67 -6.61
CA ASP A 75 7.83 -20.75 -7.59
C ASP A 75 6.75 -20.47 -8.66
N SER A 76 7.00 -20.87 -9.89
CA SER A 76 6.52 -20.18 -11.11
C SER A 76 5.15 -20.60 -11.68
N ALA A 77 4.47 -21.60 -11.12
CA ALA A 77 3.39 -22.27 -11.87
C ALA A 77 1.95 -21.75 -11.66
N ASP A 78 1.61 -21.12 -10.51
CA ASP A 78 0.20 -20.76 -10.17
C ASP A 78 -0.02 -19.26 -9.85
N ILE A 79 0.81 -18.39 -10.43
CA ILE A 79 0.96 -16.98 -10.03
C ILE A 79 -0.33 -16.16 -10.17
N ALA A 80 -1.13 -16.37 -11.22
CA ALA A 80 -2.25 -15.47 -11.52
C ALA A 80 -3.45 -15.63 -10.56
N ALA A 81 -3.88 -16.87 -10.31
CA ALA A 81 -4.97 -17.16 -9.39
C ALA A 81 -4.55 -16.87 -7.93
N PHE A 82 -3.32 -17.23 -7.57
CA PHE A 82 -2.75 -16.91 -6.28
C PHE A 82 -2.61 -15.40 -6.06
N ALA A 83 -2.13 -14.64 -7.05
CA ALA A 83 -1.98 -13.19 -6.95
C ALA A 83 -3.33 -12.46 -6.86
N PHE A 84 -4.38 -12.97 -7.53
CA PHE A 84 -5.72 -12.39 -7.44
C PHE A 84 -6.36 -12.63 -6.08
N ALA A 85 -6.31 -13.87 -5.57
CA ALA A 85 -6.80 -14.19 -4.23
C ALA A 85 -6.02 -13.42 -3.15
N ALA A 86 -4.69 -13.42 -3.24
CA ALA A 86 -3.84 -12.70 -2.31
C ALA A 86 -4.01 -11.17 -2.39
N GLU A 87 -4.38 -10.62 -3.56
CA GLU A 87 -4.75 -9.21 -3.69
C GLU A 87 -6.04 -8.89 -2.94
N GLN A 88 -7.10 -9.68 -3.10
CA GLN A 88 -8.35 -9.43 -2.38
C GLN A 88 -8.16 -9.51 -0.86
N THR A 89 -7.44 -10.53 -0.38
CA THR A 89 -7.08 -10.66 1.03
C THR A 89 -6.22 -9.49 1.50
N SER A 90 -5.30 -9.00 0.67
CA SER A 90 -4.49 -7.82 1.03
C SER A 90 -5.35 -6.56 1.16
N LEU A 91 -6.32 -6.35 0.28
CA LEU A 91 -7.18 -5.17 0.29
C LEU A 91 -8.04 -5.10 1.55
N SER A 92 -8.68 -6.21 1.94
CA SER A 92 -9.49 -6.26 3.17
C SER A 92 -8.64 -6.07 4.43
N LEU A 93 -7.44 -6.64 4.48
CA LEU A 93 -6.50 -6.44 5.57
C LEU A 93 -6.05 -4.97 5.67
N PHE A 94 -5.78 -4.30 4.53
CA PHE A 94 -5.41 -2.88 4.58
C PHE A 94 -6.60 -1.97 4.89
N GLU A 95 -7.82 -2.33 4.51
CA GLU A 95 -9.02 -1.61 4.95
C GLU A 95 -9.18 -1.70 6.48
N LEU A 96 -8.98 -2.90 7.05
CA LEU A 96 -8.95 -3.08 8.51
C LEU A 96 -7.84 -2.25 9.15
N TYR A 97 -6.62 -2.27 8.58
CA TYR A 97 -5.50 -1.46 9.05
C TYR A 97 -5.86 0.04 9.05
N LEU A 98 -6.44 0.57 7.97
CA LEU A 98 -6.80 1.99 7.87
C LEU A 98 -7.92 2.36 8.85
N THR A 99 -8.86 1.45 9.08
CA THR A 99 -9.91 1.60 10.09
C THR A 99 -9.31 1.66 11.50
N LEU A 100 -8.32 0.82 11.80
CA LEU A 100 -7.60 0.85 13.07
C LEU A 100 -6.75 2.10 13.23
N ASN A 101 -6.12 2.57 12.15
CA ASN A 101 -5.41 3.84 12.13
C ASN A 101 -6.34 4.99 12.50
N GLU A 102 -7.51 5.09 11.86
CA GLU A 102 -8.53 6.08 12.24
C GLU A 102 -9.01 5.91 13.68
N LEU A 103 -9.29 4.68 14.11
CA LEU A 103 -9.74 4.42 15.47
C LEU A 103 -8.68 4.85 16.51
N SER A 104 -7.41 4.65 16.20
CA SER A 104 -6.29 5.04 17.06
C SER A 104 -6.25 6.55 17.31
N LYS A 105 -6.77 7.38 16.39
CA LYS A 105 -6.80 8.85 16.55
C LYS A 105 -7.73 9.28 17.68
N TYR A 106 -8.76 8.50 18.01
CA TYR A 106 -9.68 8.84 19.10
C TYR A 106 -9.08 8.65 20.50
N LYS A 107 -7.88 8.05 20.61
CA LYS A 107 -7.15 7.99 21.89
C LYS A 107 -6.84 9.38 22.48
N ILE A 108 -6.90 10.45 21.68
CA ILE A 108 -6.74 11.83 22.15
C ILE A 108 -7.76 12.19 23.25
N TYR A 109 -8.90 11.53 23.31
CA TYR A 109 -9.93 11.79 24.33
C TYR A 109 -9.76 10.94 25.60
N VAL A 110 -8.77 10.04 25.63
CA VAL A 110 -8.38 9.26 26.80
C VAL A 110 -7.39 10.08 27.64
N ASN A 111 -7.41 9.93 28.96
CA ASN A 111 -6.43 10.57 29.86
C ASN A 111 -4.98 10.28 29.44
N GLU A 112 -4.15 11.33 29.40
CA GLU A 112 -2.78 11.29 28.86
C GLU A 112 -1.90 10.22 29.52
N SER A 113 -1.98 10.09 30.85
CA SER A 113 -1.26 9.09 31.65
C SER A 113 -1.52 7.63 31.23
N HIS A 114 -2.60 7.37 30.50
CA HIS A 114 -2.99 6.03 30.07
C HIS A 114 -2.93 5.85 28.56
N ARG A 115 -2.72 6.93 27.78
CA ARG A 115 -2.71 6.86 26.32
C ARG A 115 -1.62 5.95 25.79
N SER A 116 -0.43 5.92 26.40
CA SER A 116 0.69 5.08 25.97
C SER A 116 0.43 3.59 26.13
N ASN A 117 -0.41 3.20 27.08
CA ASN A 117 -0.63 1.80 27.47
C ASN A 117 -1.76 1.12 26.67
N LEU A 118 -2.35 1.81 25.71
CA LEU A 118 -3.40 1.26 24.85
C LEU A 118 -2.79 0.29 23.83
N LYS A 119 -3.40 -0.89 23.68
CA LYS A 119 -2.95 -1.91 22.72
C LYS A 119 -3.03 -1.41 21.28
N ILE A 120 -4.03 -0.58 20.97
CA ILE A 120 -4.19 0.06 19.65
C ILE A 120 -3.02 0.97 19.27
N ASN A 121 -2.08 1.30 20.16
CA ASN A 121 -0.86 2.02 19.74
C ASN A 121 0.08 1.17 18.90
N GLN A 122 0.02 -0.16 19.03
CA GLN A 122 0.93 -1.10 18.38
C GLN A 122 0.25 -1.96 17.32
N TYR A 123 -0.98 -1.59 16.91
CA TYR A 123 -1.77 -2.37 15.95
C TYR A 123 -1.03 -2.67 14.64
N TYR A 124 -0.22 -1.71 14.16
CA TYR A 124 0.53 -1.82 12.91
C TYR A 124 1.53 -2.98 12.91
N MET A 125 2.04 -3.40 14.07
CA MET A 125 3.04 -4.47 14.17
C MET A 125 2.51 -5.79 13.59
N TYR A 126 1.21 -6.07 13.78
CA TYR A 126 0.57 -7.29 13.30
C TYR A 126 0.33 -7.31 11.77
N PHE A 127 0.48 -6.16 11.09
CA PHE A 127 0.28 -6.03 9.64
C PHE A 127 1.59 -6.15 8.84
N GLY A 128 2.74 -6.33 9.48
CA GLY A 128 4.04 -6.39 8.79
C GLY A 128 4.10 -7.51 7.75
N VAL A 129 3.56 -8.70 8.07
CA VAL A 129 3.47 -9.83 7.12
C VAL A 129 2.58 -9.49 5.93
N ALA A 130 1.43 -8.86 6.17
CA ALA A 130 0.51 -8.45 5.11
C ALA A 130 1.17 -7.44 4.16
N LEU A 131 1.88 -6.46 4.72
CA LEU A 131 2.65 -5.47 3.96
C LEU A 131 3.75 -6.12 3.12
N LYS A 132 4.49 -7.07 3.68
CA LYS A 132 5.50 -7.84 2.95
C LYS A 132 4.90 -8.63 1.78
N LYS A 133 3.81 -9.39 2.03
CA LYS A 133 3.09 -10.14 0.99
C LYS A 133 2.62 -9.21 -0.13
N TRP A 134 2.05 -8.07 0.24
CA TRP A 134 1.63 -7.05 -0.73
C TRP A 134 2.79 -6.51 -1.56
N LEU A 135 3.93 -6.19 -0.96
CA LEU A 135 5.14 -5.74 -1.69
C LEU A 135 5.59 -6.78 -2.72
N SER A 136 5.59 -8.07 -2.35
CA SER A 136 5.92 -9.16 -3.27
C SER A 136 4.94 -9.24 -4.45
N ILE A 137 3.63 -9.11 -4.19
CA ILE A 137 2.60 -9.13 -5.24
C ILE A 137 2.73 -7.91 -6.15
N ALA A 138 2.96 -6.72 -5.56
CA ALA A 138 3.15 -5.47 -6.30
C ALA A 138 4.37 -5.55 -7.24
N ARG A 139 5.49 -6.09 -6.75
CA ARG A 139 6.68 -6.37 -7.57
C ARG A 139 6.35 -7.29 -8.74
N ASN A 140 5.73 -8.45 -8.49
CA ASN A 140 5.42 -9.41 -9.56
C ASN A 140 4.46 -8.81 -10.61
N LYS A 141 3.45 -8.05 -10.16
CA LYS A 141 2.54 -7.34 -11.07
C LYS A 141 3.24 -6.30 -11.91
N LEU A 142 4.18 -5.56 -11.33
CA LEU A 142 4.98 -4.58 -12.03
C LEU A 142 5.84 -5.24 -13.12
N LEU A 143 6.52 -6.35 -12.80
CA LEU A 143 7.32 -7.11 -13.77
C LEU A 143 6.45 -7.62 -14.92
N HIS A 144 5.31 -8.24 -14.62
CA HIS A 144 4.39 -8.71 -15.65
C HIS A 144 3.81 -7.57 -16.51
N ARG A 145 3.53 -6.41 -15.91
CA ARG A 145 3.09 -5.22 -16.66
C ARG A 145 4.18 -4.71 -17.59
N ILE A 146 5.44 -4.72 -17.17
CA ILE A 146 6.56 -4.32 -18.03
C ILE A 146 6.57 -5.19 -19.29
N GLU A 147 6.54 -6.51 -19.14
CA GLU A 147 6.53 -7.45 -20.27
C GLU A 147 5.31 -7.22 -21.18
N TYR A 148 4.12 -7.13 -20.59
CA TYR A 148 2.86 -6.98 -21.33
C TYR A 148 2.75 -5.66 -22.11
N PHE A 149 3.05 -4.53 -21.45
CA PHE A 149 2.93 -3.23 -22.09
C PHE A 149 4.05 -2.99 -23.08
N LEU A 150 5.24 -3.52 -22.81
CA LEU A 150 6.34 -3.42 -23.75
C LEU A 150 6.06 -4.23 -25.01
N ASP A 151 5.52 -5.45 -24.94
CA ASP A 151 5.10 -6.22 -26.12
C ASP A 151 4.16 -5.41 -27.01
N LYS A 152 3.15 -4.79 -26.40
CA LYS A 152 2.11 -3.98 -27.07
C LYS A 152 2.54 -2.58 -27.49
N ASP A 153 3.73 -2.13 -27.09
CA ASP A 153 4.17 -0.76 -27.33
C ASP A 153 4.46 -0.49 -28.81
N GLN A 154 3.75 0.47 -29.40
CA GLN A 154 3.97 0.90 -30.79
C GLN A 154 4.95 2.07 -30.84
N VAL A 155 6.21 1.77 -30.51
CA VAL A 155 7.26 2.77 -30.27
C VAL A 155 7.42 3.75 -31.45
N GLU A 156 7.42 3.24 -32.68
CA GLU A 156 7.53 4.03 -33.93
C GLU A 156 6.41 5.07 -34.08
N THR A 157 5.17 4.72 -33.74
CA THR A 157 4.01 5.63 -33.83
C THR A 157 4.03 6.64 -32.69
N SER A 158 4.49 6.23 -31.50
CA SER A 158 4.47 7.06 -30.29
C SER A 158 5.58 8.12 -30.22
N LEU A 159 6.71 7.88 -30.90
CA LEU A 159 7.89 8.75 -30.92
C LEU A 159 8.13 9.40 -32.29
N SER A 160 7.14 9.33 -33.20
CA SER A 160 7.23 9.94 -34.53
C SER A 160 7.40 11.46 -34.42
N ALA A 161 8.15 12.06 -35.36
CA ALA A 161 8.34 13.51 -35.45
C ALA A 161 7.01 14.29 -35.58
N THR A 162 5.93 13.63 -36.00
CA THR A 162 4.59 14.21 -36.13
C THR A 162 3.79 14.21 -34.83
N THR A 163 4.18 13.41 -33.83
CA THR A 163 3.55 13.38 -32.52
C THR A 163 4.37 14.21 -31.53
N ASN A 164 3.77 15.22 -30.90
CA ASN A 164 4.45 16.08 -29.92
C ASN A 164 4.71 15.37 -28.56
N ASN A 165 4.84 14.05 -28.58
CA ASN A 165 4.94 13.18 -27.41
C ASN A 165 6.39 12.68 -27.26
N LYS A 166 6.95 12.81 -26.05
CA LYS A 166 8.36 12.48 -25.76
C LYS A 166 8.55 11.11 -25.12
N PHE A 167 7.44 10.41 -24.82
CA PHE A 167 7.45 9.17 -24.06
C PHE A 167 6.57 8.13 -24.74
N THR A 168 6.99 6.87 -24.70
CA THR A 168 6.15 5.77 -25.19
C THR A 168 4.97 5.52 -24.25
N SER A 169 3.92 4.85 -24.74
CA SER A 169 2.76 4.52 -23.89
C SER A 169 3.17 3.60 -22.74
N SER A 170 4.05 2.62 -23.00
CA SER A 170 4.56 1.71 -21.96
C SER A 170 5.30 2.46 -20.83
N SER A 171 6.04 3.53 -21.16
CA SER A 171 6.74 4.35 -20.16
C SER A 171 5.76 5.05 -19.23
N LEU A 172 4.66 5.59 -19.77
CA LEU A 172 3.60 6.21 -18.98
C LEU A 172 2.87 5.19 -18.10
N ASP A 173 2.61 3.99 -18.62
CA ASP A 173 1.95 2.91 -17.86
C ASP A 173 2.81 2.44 -16.67
N ILE A 174 4.12 2.29 -16.87
CA ILE A 174 5.05 1.92 -15.80
C ILE A 174 5.18 3.05 -14.77
N SER A 175 5.27 4.30 -15.21
CA SER A 175 5.26 5.47 -14.32
C SER A 175 3.99 5.54 -13.45
N ASN A 176 2.84 5.20 -14.03
CA ASN A 176 1.58 5.09 -13.30
C ASN A 176 1.62 3.98 -12.24
N CYS A 177 2.28 2.86 -12.50
CA CYS A 177 2.44 1.79 -11.52
C CYS A 177 3.30 2.26 -10.33
N PHE A 178 4.39 2.97 -10.57
CA PHE A 178 5.22 3.56 -9.50
C PHE A 178 4.46 4.58 -8.67
N THR A 179 3.65 5.41 -9.35
CA THR A 179 2.79 6.38 -8.70
C THR A 179 1.77 5.69 -7.79
N GLN A 180 1.13 4.61 -8.24
CA GLN A 180 0.18 3.84 -7.42
C GLN A 180 0.84 3.24 -6.19
N MET A 181 2.02 2.62 -6.31
CA MET A 181 2.75 2.08 -5.15
C MET A 181 3.12 3.18 -4.15
N THR A 182 3.58 4.33 -4.65
CA THR A 182 3.93 5.49 -3.81
C THR A 182 2.70 6.05 -3.08
N GLN A 183 1.56 6.15 -3.77
CA GLN A 183 0.31 6.60 -3.17
C GLN A 183 -0.20 5.63 -2.12
N PHE A 184 -0.11 4.33 -2.37
CA PHE A 184 -0.45 3.30 -1.39
C PHE A 184 0.40 3.45 -0.13
N TRP A 185 1.72 3.55 -0.29
CA TRP A 185 2.64 3.75 0.83
C TRP A 185 2.29 5.00 1.66
N ARG A 186 2.01 6.13 0.99
CA ARG A 186 1.59 7.37 1.67
C ARG A 186 0.28 7.20 2.43
N ARG A 187 -0.71 6.51 1.85
CA ARG A 187 -2.00 6.24 2.50
C ARG A 187 -1.86 5.36 3.73
N LEU A 188 -0.91 4.42 3.70
CA LEU A 188 -0.63 3.55 4.83
C LEU A 188 -0.19 4.34 6.07
N ALA A 189 0.47 5.50 5.87
CA ALA A 189 0.89 6.40 6.95
C ALA A 189 1.54 5.60 8.11
N TRP A 190 2.49 4.74 7.77
CA TRP A 190 3.05 3.76 8.69
C TRP A 190 3.61 4.46 9.94
N PRO A 191 3.14 4.12 11.15
CA PRO A 191 3.39 4.93 12.34
C PRO A 191 4.81 4.75 12.91
N ASP A 192 5.50 3.65 12.59
CA ASP A 192 6.87 3.39 13.00
C ASP A 192 7.88 3.77 11.92
N ILE A 193 8.48 4.95 12.06
CA ILE A 193 9.45 5.49 11.09
C ILE A 193 10.67 4.57 10.96
N LEU A 194 11.15 3.95 12.03
CA LEU A 194 12.35 3.12 11.99
C LEU A 194 12.05 1.77 11.32
N GLY A 195 10.93 1.13 11.68
CA GLY A 195 10.47 -0.09 11.01
C GLY A 195 10.07 0.14 9.55
N ALA A 196 9.61 1.34 9.21
CA ALA A 196 9.25 1.74 7.84
C ALA A 196 10.44 1.68 6.86
N ILE A 197 11.66 1.94 7.33
CA ILE A 197 12.87 2.01 6.48
C ILE A 197 13.09 0.69 5.72
N VAL A 198 12.85 -0.45 6.36
CA VAL A 198 13.06 -1.78 5.74
C VAL A 198 12.11 -1.97 4.55
N TYR A 199 10.84 -1.58 4.70
CA TYR A 199 9.85 -1.65 3.62
C TYR A 199 10.18 -0.67 2.49
N LEU A 200 10.64 0.53 2.83
CA LEU A 200 11.04 1.54 1.85
C LEU A 200 12.26 1.12 1.04
N ILE A 201 13.28 0.54 1.68
CA ILE A 201 14.46 0.00 1.00
C ILE A 201 14.01 -1.06 0.00
N LYS A 202 13.19 -2.02 0.45
CA LYS A 202 12.70 -3.10 -0.42
C LYS A 202 11.89 -2.57 -1.60
N MET A 203 10.95 -1.66 -1.34
CA MET A 203 10.15 -1.03 -2.39
C MET A 203 11.02 -0.28 -3.40
N THR A 204 12.03 0.45 -2.92
CA THR A 204 12.96 1.21 -3.78
C THR A 204 13.81 0.26 -4.63
N GLU A 205 14.36 -0.79 -4.04
CA GLU A 205 15.12 -1.82 -4.74
C GLU A 205 14.27 -2.51 -5.82
N ASP A 206 13.03 -2.90 -5.49
CA ASP A 206 12.12 -3.52 -6.44
C ASP A 206 11.77 -2.59 -7.60
N THR A 207 11.54 -1.29 -7.33
CA THR A 207 11.32 -0.29 -8.38
C THR A 207 12.56 -0.08 -9.25
N ALA A 208 13.75 0.01 -8.67
CA ALA A 208 14.99 0.21 -9.40
C ALA A 208 15.30 -0.96 -10.32
N ASN A 209 15.12 -2.20 -9.83
CA ASN A 209 15.29 -3.42 -10.60
C ASN A 209 14.29 -3.49 -11.77
N ALA A 210 13.03 -3.13 -11.53
CA ALA A 210 12.02 -3.08 -12.57
C ALA A 210 12.30 -2.00 -13.62
N THR A 211 12.74 -0.80 -13.21
CA THR A 211 13.15 0.26 -14.15
C THR A 211 14.34 -0.19 -15.00
N ARG A 212 15.33 -0.84 -14.39
CA ARG A 212 16.48 -1.39 -15.12
C ARG A 212 16.04 -2.44 -16.14
N LEU A 213 15.16 -3.37 -15.75
CA LEU A 213 14.61 -4.37 -16.65
C LEU A 213 13.88 -3.72 -17.83
N TYR A 214 13.03 -2.73 -17.55
CA TYR A 214 12.33 -1.99 -18.60
C TYR A 214 13.31 -1.33 -19.60
N ALA A 215 14.37 -0.68 -19.10
CA ALA A 215 15.37 -0.06 -19.97
C ALA A 215 16.06 -1.07 -20.88
N ILE A 216 16.46 -2.23 -20.34
CA ILE A 216 17.11 -3.31 -21.11
C ILE A 216 16.16 -3.81 -22.20
N LEU A 217 14.92 -4.17 -21.84
CA LEU A 217 13.96 -4.72 -22.80
C LEU A 217 13.56 -3.69 -23.86
N MET A 218 13.46 -2.40 -23.49
CA MET A 218 13.18 -1.33 -24.44
C MET A 218 14.33 -1.15 -25.43
N GLU A 219 15.58 -1.19 -24.96
CA GLU A 219 16.77 -1.14 -25.83
C GLU A 219 16.78 -2.31 -26.82
N GLU A 220 16.53 -3.53 -26.35
CA GLU A 220 16.40 -4.72 -27.21
C GLU A 220 15.30 -4.53 -28.26
N LYS A 221 14.14 -3.99 -27.87
CA LYS A 221 13.02 -3.73 -28.79
C LYS A 221 13.37 -2.66 -29.84
N LEU A 222 14.06 -1.60 -29.46
CA LEU A 222 14.50 -0.53 -30.37
C LEU A 222 15.55 -1.04 -31.36
N ASN A 223 16.50 -1.84 -30.89
CA ASN A 223 17.50 -2.49 -31.73
C ASN A 223 16.87 -3.46 -32.73
N ALA A 224 15.89 -4.26 -32.30
CA ALA A 224 15.15 -5.16 -33.19
C ALA A 224 14.38 -4.40 -34.29
N LYS A 225 13.92 -3.17 -33.98
CA LYS A 225 13.26 -2.26 -34.93
C LYS A 225 14.22 -1.41 -35.76
N LYS A 226 15.54 -1.59 -35.60
CA LYS A 226 16.58 -0.80 -36.29
C LYS A 226 16.42 0.72 -36.10
N PHE A 227 15.88 1.13 -34.95
CA PHE A 227 15.58 2.53 -34.69
C PHE A 227 16.82 3.44 -34.74
N TYR A 228 18.00 2.88 -34.45
CA TYR A 228 19.27 3.60 -34.44
C TYR A 228 20.09 3.47 -35.75
N ASP A 229 19.60 2.71 -36.74
CA ASP A 229 20.31 2.55 -38.02
C ASP A 229 20.19 3.86 -38.83
N THR A 230 21.22 4.71 -38.74
CA THR A 230 21.35 6.00 -39.44
C THR A 230 21.39 5.92 -40.97
N ASN A 231 21.20 4.73 -41.57
CA ASN A 231 21.10 4.57 -43.02
C ASN A 231 19.68 4.79 -43.56
N ASP A 232 18.67 4.92 -42.68
CA ASP A 232 17.32 5.30 -43.09
C ASP A 232 17.20 6.84 -43.13
N LEU A 233 17.73 7.43 -44.20
CA LEU A 233 17.58 8.85 -44.57
C LEU A 233 16.12 9.26 -44.84
N SER A 234 15.16 8.34 -44.71
CA SER A 234 13.72 8.58 -44.92
C SER A 234 13.11 9.59 -43.94
N PHE A 235 13.77 9.87 -42.81
CA PHE A 235 13.36 10.94 -41.88
C PHE A 235 13.78 12.35 -42.30
N TYR A 236 14.70 12.49 -43.28
CA TYR A 236 15.22 13.80 -43.72
C TYR A 236 14.78 14.22 -45.13
N THR A 237 14.05 13.39 -45.86
CA THR A 237 13.57 13.75 -47.21
C THR A 237 12.05 13.69 -47.32
N GLN A 238 11.40 14.77 -46.91
CA GLN A 238 10.17 15.24 -47.56
C GLN A 238 10.26 16.77 -47.68
N GLU A 239 10.70 17.23 -48.87
CA GLU A 239 10.36 18.55 -49.41
C GLU A 239 8.87 18.60 -49.78
#